data_AF-A0A2T4U0Z3-F1
#
_entry.id   AF-A0A2T4U0Z3-F1
#
_cell.length_a   1.000
_cell.length_b   1.000
_cell.length_c   1.000
_cell.angle_alpha   90.00
_cell.angle_beta   90.00
_cell.angle_gamma   90.00
#
_symmetry.space_group_name_H-M   'P 1'
#
loop_
_entity.id
_entity.type
_entity.pdbx_description
1 polymer ?
#
loop_
_entity_poly.entity_id
_entity_poly.type
_entity_poly.pdbx_seq_one_letter_code
_entity_poly.pdbx_strand_id
1 'polypeptide(L)'
;MSEEAKFTIEVICPCCQARLIVDPERGAVLRHELPPKEAIVTDLRAAVEELKGEAGRREARFKESMEAEKEKGKLLERKFTELLKKAKDEPIARPIRDIDLD
;
A
#
# COMPACT_ATOMS: atom_id res chain seq x y z
N MET A 1 27.04 -49.02 9.16
CA MET A 1 26.24 -48.33 10.20
C MET A 1 27.24 -47.59 11.05
N SER A 2 27.51 -46.34 10.70
CA SER A 2 28.56 -45.54 11.35
C SER A 2 27.86 -44.33 11.93
N GLU A 3 27.66 -44.42 13.24
CA GLU A 3 27.11 -43.39 14.09
C GLU A 3 28.21 -42.35 14.29
N GLU A 4 28.42 -41.49 13.29
CA GLU A 4 29.31 -40.34 13.40
C GLU A 4 28.65 -39.32 14.31
N ALA A 5 29.25 -39.12 15.48
CA ALA A 5 28.86 -38.13 16.47
C ALA A 5 28.89 -36.74 15.83
N LYS A 6 27.71 -36.26 15.38
CA LYS A 6 27.53 -34.94 14.79
C LYS A 6 27.85 -33.86 15.83
N PHE A 7 29.03 -33.28 15.73
CA PHE A 7 29.40 -32.08 16.46
C PHE A 7 28.66 -30.89 15.86
N THR A 8 27.61 -30.40 16.52
CA THR A 8 26.87 -29.22 16.08
C THR A 8 27.31 -27.99 16.85
N ILE A 9 27.46 -26.85 16.16
CA ILE A 9 27.84 -25.57 16.75
C ILE A 9 26.61 -24.68 16.88
N GLU A 10 26.46 -24.04 18.03
CA GLU A 10 25.44 -23.02 18.25
C GLU A 10 26.03 -21.63 17.99
N VAL A 11 25.41 -20.85 17.11
CA VAL A 11 25.82 -19.48 16.78
C VAL A 11 24.62 -18.54 16.75
N ILE A 12 24.83 -17.26 17.03
CA ILE A 12 23.79 -16.24 16.96
C ILE A 12 23.91 -15.51 15.61
N CYS A 13 22.84 -15.41 14.83
CA CYS A 13 22.91 -14.62 13.59
C CYS A 13 23.06 -13.13 13.93
N PRO A 14 24.07 -12.43 13.40
CA PRO A 14 24.18 -10.97 13.55
C PRO A 14 23.05 -10.22 12.83
N CYS A 15 22.34 -10.89 11.91
CA CYS A 15 21.28 -10.32 11.09
C CYS A 15 19.94 -10.17 11.81
N CYS A 16 19.52 -11.23 12.51
CA CYS A 16 18.18 -11.35 13.09
C CYS A 16 18.21 -11.83 14.55
N GLN A 17 19.40 -11.96 15.14
CA GLN A 17 19.62 -12.46 16.49
C GLN A 17 19.04 -13.86 16.75
N ALA A 18 18.75 -14.62 15.70
CA ALA A 18 18.26 -15.99 15.81
C ALA A 18 19.36 -16.91 16.34
N ARG A 19 18.95 -17.88 17.15
CA ARG A 19 19.78 -19.00 17.58
C ARG A 19 19.84 -20.02 16.45
N LEU A 20 21.05 -20.22 15.92
CA LEU A 20 21.32 -21.14 14.82
C LEU A 20 22.08 -22.35 15.34
N ILE A 21 21.65 -23.55 14.94
CA ILE A 21 22.41 -24.78 15.12
C ILE A 21 22.98 -25.16 13.76
N VAL A 22 24.30 -25.21 13.64
CA VAL A 22 25.04 -25.38 12.39
C VAL A 22 25.86 -26.66 12.44
N ASP A 23 25.86 -27.41 11.34
CA ASP A 23 26.77 -28.51 11.07
C ASP A 23 28.06 -27.95 10.44
N PRO A 24 29.21 -27.97 11.15
CA PRO A 24 30.44 -27.36 10.68
C PRO A 24 31.09 -28.13 9.52
N GLU A 25 30.86 -29.43 9.38
CA GLU A 25 31.45 -30.22 8.29
C GLU A 25 30.80 -29.89 6.95
N ARG A 26 29.49 -29.61 6.98
CA ARG A 26 28.68 -29.31 5.79
C ARG A 26 28.43 -27.82 5.59
N GLY A 27 28.76 -26.99 6.58
CA GLY A 27 28.42 -25.56 6.60
C GLY A 27 26.91 -25.30 6.55
N ALA A 28 26.09 -26.26 7.00
CA ALA A 28 24.64 -26.22 6.84
C ALA A 28 23.94 -25.82 8.15
N VAL A 29 22.93 -24.94 8.04
CA VAL A 29 22.06 -24.60 9.18
C VAL A 29 21.05 -25.73 9.38
N LEU A 30 21.13 -26.42 10.51
CA LEU A 30 20.22 -27.49 10.89
C LEU A 30 18.96 -26.96 11.57
N ARG A 31 19.06 -25.89 12.36
CA ARG A 31 17.91 -25.22 13.02
C ARG A 31 18.09 -23.71 13.06
N HIS A 32 16.99 -22.99 12.89
CA HIS A 32 16.90 -21.54 12.99
C HIS A 32 15.72 -21.17 13.90
N GLU A 33 16.02 -20.70 15.11
CA GLU A 33 15.03 -20.26 16.10
C GLU A 33 15.12 -18.74 16.25
N LEU A 34 14.08 -18.05 15.79
CA LEU A 34 13.95 -16.59 15.97
C LEU A 34 13.78 -16.28 17.46
N PRO A 35 14.35 -15.15 17.95
CA PRO A 35 14.10 -14.73 19.31
C PRO A 35 12.59 -14.57 19.53
N PRO A 36 12.05 -15.02 20.67
CA PRO A 36 10.65 -14.79 20.99
C PRO A 36 10.42 -13.29 20.96
N LYS A 37 9.53 -12.83 20.07
CA LYS A 37 9.11 -11.44 20.09
C LYS A 37 8.54 -11.21 21.48
N GLU A 38 9.17 -10.32 22.24
CA GLU A 38 8.59 -9.85 23.49
C GLU A 38 7.17 -9.43 23.14
N ALA A 39 6.19 -10.12 23.73
CA ALA A 39 4.80 -9.73 23.60
C ALA A 39 4.70 -8.38 24.29
N ILE A 40 4.91 -7.31 23.53
CA ILE A 40 4.57 -5.97 23.93
C ILE A 40 3.07 -6.09 24.19
N VAL A 41 2.70 -6.19 25.46
CA VAL A 41 1.32 -6.02 25.89
C VAL A 41 1.03 -4.56 25.59
N THR A 42 0.70 -4.27 24.33
CA THR A 42 0.18 -2.99 23.92
C THR A 42 -1.07 -2.80 24.75
N ASP A 43 -1.01 -1.85 25.68
CA ASP A 43 -2.17 -1.36 26.39
C ASP A 43 -3.27 -1.15 25.35
N LEU A 44 -4.36 -1.92 25.44
CA LEU A 44 -5.45 -1.90 24.48
C LEU A 44 -5.98 -0.47 24.28
N ARG A 45 -5.81 0.40 25.28
CA ARG A 45 -6.10 1.83 25.19
C ARG A 45 -5.22 2.58 24.20
N ALA A 46 -3.92 2.32 24.17
CA ALA A 46 -3.00 2.92 23.22
C ALA A 46 -3.33 2.52 21.77
N ALA A 47 -3.68 1.24 21.56
CA ALA A 47 -4.13 0.76 20.25
C ALA A 47 -5.46 1.42 19.82
N VAL A 48 -6.40 1.65 20.74
CA VAL A 48 -7.66 2.35 20.45
C VAL A 48 -7.42 3.82 20.09
N GLU A 49 -6.51 4.52 20.77
CA GLU A 49 -6.17 5.91 20.43
C GLU A 49 -5.48 6.03 19.06
N GLU A 50 -4.61 5.08 18.70
CA GLU A 50 -3.99 5.03 17.37
C GLU A 50 -5.04 4.81 16.26
N LEU A 51 -6.00 3.91 16.48
CA LEU A 51 -7.11 3.66 15.55
C LEU A 51 -8.03 4.87 15.38
N LYS A 52 -8.30 5.63 16.44
CA LYS A 52 -9.07 6.89 16.35
C LYS A 52 -8.32 7.95 15.53
N GLY A 53 -7.00 8.05 15.70
CA GLY A 53 -6.16 8.94 14.90
C GLY A 53 -6.21 8.62 13.41
N GLU A 54 -6.28 7.34 13.04
CA GLU A 54 -6.46 6.92 11.65
C GLU A 54 -7.84 7.26 11.08
N ALA A 55 -8.91 7.04 11.84
CA ALA A 55 -10.28 7.33 11.40
C ALA A 55 -10.45 8.82 11.05
N GLY A 56 -9.93 9.73 11.90
CA GLY A 56 -9.96 11.16 11.64
C GLY A 56 -9.20 11.56 10.37
N ARG A 57 -8.03 10.95 10.11
CA ARG A 57 -7.26 11.19 8.88
C ARG A 57 -8.01 10.75 7.62
N ARG A 58 -8.71 9.61 7.68
CA ARG A 58 -9.52 9.09 6.55
C ARG A 58 -10.70 10.04 6.26
N GLU A 59 -11.39 10.49 7.30
CA GLU A 59 -12.53 11.40 7.14
C GLU A 59 -12.10 12.77 6.58
N ALA A 60 -10.97 13.30 7.04
CA ALA A 60 -10.41 14.56 6.51
C ALA A 60 -10.10 14.47 5.01
N ARG A 61 -9.41 13.41 4.58
CA ARG A 61 -9.12 13.17 3.15
C ARG A 61 -10.39 12.97 2.32
N PHE A 62 -11.39 12.31 2.87
CA PHE A 62 -12.67 12.14 2.20
C PHE A 62 -13.43 13.46 2.03
N LYS A 63 -13.41 14.35 3.02
CA LYS A 63 -14.02 15.68 2.90
C LYS A 63 -13.33 16.51 1.81
N GLU A 64 -12.00 16.51 1.80
CA GLU A 64 -11.20 17.19 0.78
C GLU A 64 -11.52 16.68 -0.65
N SER A 65 -11.60 15.36 -0.84
CA SER A 65 -11.94 14.80 -2.15
C SER A 65 -13.37 15.14 -2.58
N MET A 66 -14.33 15.13 -1.66
CA MET A 66 -15.71 15.51 -1.93
C MET A 66 -15.85 16.99 -2.31
N GLU A 67 -15.07 17.87 -1.69
CA GLU A 67 -15.04 19.29 -2.04
C GLU A 67 -14.44 19.50 -3.44
N ALA A 68 -13.33 18.83 -3.76
CA ALA A 68 -12.72 18.87 -5.08
C ALA A 68 -13.67 18.36 -6.18
N GLU A 69 -14.41 17.28 -5.95
CA GLU A 69 -15.39 16.77 -6.92
C GLU A 69 -16.56 17.74 -7.15
N LYS A 70 -17.05 18.41 -6.09
CA LYS A 70 -18.09 19.45 -6.23
C LYS A 70 -17.60 20.63 -7.07
N GLU A 71 -16.36 21.06 -6.88
CA GLU A 71 -15.78 22.15 -7.66
C GLU A 71 -15.64 21.76 -9.14
N LYS A 72 -15.11 20.56 -9.43
CA LYS A 72 -15.04 20.02 -10.79
C LYS A 72 -16.42 19.95 -11.44
N GLY A 73 -17.45 19.49 -10.72
CA GLY A 73 -18.82 19.45 -11.22
C GLY A 73 -19.33 20.82 -11.68
N LYS A 74 -19.12 21.87 -10.86
CA LYS A 74 -19.49 23.25 -11.20
C LYS A 74 -18.73 23.78 -12.43
N LEU A 75 -17.45 23.44 -12.57
CA LEU A 75 -16.65 23.85 -13.72
C LEU A 75 -17.12 23.19 -15.01
N LEU A 76 -17.43 21.88 -14.96
CA LEU A 76 -17.97 21.15 -16.10
C LEU A 76 -19.33 21.69 -16.53
N GLU A 77 -20.20 22.02 -15.58
CA GLU A 77 -21.51 22.62 -15.87
C GLU A 77 -21.39 23.97 -16.58
N ARG A 78 -20.46 24.83 -16.13
CA ARG A 78 -20.17 26.11 -16.80
C ARG A 78 -19.64 25.89 -18.21
N LYS A 79 -18.65 24.99 -18.38
CA LYS A 79 -18.10 24.64 -19.70
C LYS A 79 -19.18 24.09 -20.63
N PHE A 80 -20.04 23.21 -20.13
CA PHE A 80 -21.15 22.65 -20.90
C PHE A 80 -22.10 23.75 -21.37
N THR A 81 -22.46 24.67 -20.48
CA THR A 81 -23.36 25.79 -20.82
C THR A 81 -22.73 26.72 -21.88
N GLU A 82 -21.43 27.00 -21.78
CA GLU A 82 -20.71 27.80 -22.78
C GLU A 82 -20.60 27.09 -24.13
N LEU A 83 -20.25 25.81 -24.14
CA LEU A 83 -20.18 25.01 -25.36
C LEU A 83 -21.55 24.88 -26.02
N LEU A 84 -22.62 24.72 -25.24
CA LEU A 84 -23.99 24.63 -25.75
C LEU A 84 -24.44 25.95 -26.38
N LYS A 85 -24.03 27.10 -25.83
CA LYS A 85 -24.23 28.41 -26.47
C LYS A 85 -23.47 28.50 -27.80
N LYS A 86 -22.17 28.17 -27.80
CA LYS A 86 -21.35 28.17 -29.03
C LYS A 86 -21.93 27.28 -30.13
N ALA A 87 -22.37 26.08 -29.78
CA ALA A 87 -22.97 25.13 -30.72
C ALA A 87 -24.32 25.61 -31.31
N LYS A 88 -25.03 26.54 -30.66
CA LYS A 88 -26.22 27.18 -31.24
C LYS A 88 -25.86 28.25 -32.28
N ASP A 89 -24.70 28.89 -32.11
CA ASP A 89 -24.24 29.99 -32.96
C ASP A 89 -23.40 29.48 -34.15
N GLU A 90 -22.76 28.31 -34.03
CA GLU A 90 -21.95 27.70 -35.09
C GLU A 90 -22.80 26.96 -36.15
N PRO A 91 -22.45 27.06 -37.44
CA PRO A 91 -23.14 26.32 -38.49
C PRO A 91 -22.94 24.81 -38.30
N ILE A 92 -24.02 24.04 -38.44
CA ILE A 92 -24.03 22.58 -38.27
C ILE A 92 -23.26 21.95 -39.45
N ALA A 93 -21.94 21.78 -39.28
CA ALA A 93 -21.11 20.98 -40.16
C ALA A 93 -20.94 19.58 -39.56
N ARG A 94 -20.88 18.54 -40.41
CA ARG A 94 -20.60 17.18 -39.94
C ARG A 94 -19.19 17.14 -39.33
N PRO A 95 -19.02 16.71 -38.07
CA PRO A 95 -17.68 16.51 -37.50
C PRO A 95 -16.92 15.50 -38.36
N ILE A 96 -15.67 15.81 -38.70
CA ILE A 96 -14.79 14.85 -39.38
C ILE A 96 -14.55 13.72 -38.38
N ARG A 97 -14.94 12.50 -38.74
CA ARG A 97 -14.65 11.32 -37.94
C ARG A 97 -13.26 10.83 -38.29
N ASP A 98 -12.54 10.26 -37.32
CA ASP A 98 -11.19 9.72 -37.54
C ASP A 98 -11.15 8.62 -38.62
N ILE A 99 -12.32 8.04 -38.95
CA ILE A 99 -12.53 7.00 -39.97
C ILE A 99 -12.81 7.62 -41.36
N ASP A 100 -13.22 8.89 -41.42
CA ASP A 100 -13.54 9.62 -42.66
C ASP A 100 -12.27 10.28 -43.27
N LEU A 101 -11.05 9.81 -42.92
CA LEU A 101 -9.77 10.20 -43.53
C LEU A 101 -9.48 9.28 -44.73
N ASP A 102 -9.84 9.72 -45.94
CA ASP A 102 -9.30 9.13 -47.19
C ASP A 102 -7.80 9.45 -47.35
#